data_AF-A0A522PS88-F1
#
_entry.id   AF-A0A522PS88-F1
#
_cell.length_a   1.000
_cell.length_b   1.000
_cell.length_c   1.000
_cell.angle_alpha   90.00
_cell.angle_beta   90.00
_cell.angle_gamma   90.00
#
_symmetry.space_group_name_H-M   'P 1'
#
loop_
_entity.id
_entity.type
_entity.pdbx_description
1 polymer ?
#
loop_
_entity_poly.entity_id
_entity_poly.type
_entity_poly.pdbx_seq_one_letter_code
_entity_poly.pdbx_strand_id
1 'polypeptide(L)'
;MSTSTASYQNSGRCNSSGILSPACEAGTNSGASGLAPAHLMGQASGVILPKLDGAPVEYRISSEDPRAIKLAQTLTIIGIADPCDWEEAKRSPAGYVQAALMRWLALHGGGQIQQSFALNATISGSPDLYCGEEGRQELLYLMVDPDSAGYMILGPTLDRLEHIHPRLPATFYHQFVGAIQRWERLYDYRDAQDRVEILREWAEGEADQEQYEFPDVESCIPASMKLRPLSEKQVQRIADSTDDQLCRQLLQAALDLNRVSRRVRRPEISEDTREALMDSNPPLPALLVSFKRHDSVCACYDDESQAFLEATPEPNLIVEINPAGCASVRRAFDTLAVLCETMAAASRVAALLPGNEQEG
;
A
#
# COMPACT_ATOMS: atom_id res chain seq x y z
N MET A 1 7.28 -0.44 14.65
CA MET A 1 7.61 0.67 13.73
C MET A 1 7.36 0.15 12.32
N SER A 2 6.13 0.31 11.82
CA SER A 2 5.76 -0.14 10.47
C SER A 2 6.11 0.97 9.49
N THR A 3 6.99 0.67 8.54
CA THR A 3 7.43 1.60 7.50
C THR A 3 6.48 1.51 6.32
N SER A 4 5.88 2.63 5.87
CA SER A 4 5.43 2.65 4.47
C SER A 4 6.67 2.53 3.60
N THR A 5 6.70 1.48 2.81
CA THR A 5 7.82 1.12 1.97
C THR A 5 7.39 1.39 0.54
N ALA A 6 8.09 2.30 -0.14
CA ALA A 6 7.99 2.38 -1.59
C ALA A 6 9.09 1.53 -2.18
N SER A 7 8.72 0.66 -3.12
CA SER A 7 9.69 -0.17 -3.83
C SER A 7 9.49 -0.08 -5.34
N TYR A 8 10.59 -0.19 -6.08
CA TYR A 8 10.56 -0.49 -7.50
C TYR A 8 11.12 -1.91 -7.65
N GLN A 9 10.30 -2.81 -8.18
CA GLN A 9 10.69 -4.21 -8.37
C GLN A 9 10.72 -4.56 -9.86
N ASN A 10 11.81 -5.20 -10.27
CA ASN A 10 11.96 -5.76 -11.61
C ASN A 10 11.98 -7.29 -11.47
N SER A 11 11.01 -7.99 -12.06
CA SER A 11 10.87 -9.45 -11.94
C SER A 11 11.98 -10.25 -12.63
N GLY A 12 12.89 -9.60 -13.34
CA GLY A 12 14.05 -10.26 -13.95
C GLY A 12 15.23 -10.47 -13.00
N ARG A 13 15.14 -11.42 -12.04
CA ARG A 13 16.23 -12.34 -11.60
C ARG A 13 15.92 -13.05 -10.26
N CYS A 14 15.75 -14.37 -10.32
CA CYS A 14 16.09 -15.27 -9.23
C CYS A 14 17.59 -15.13 -8.90
N ASN A 15 17.93 -14.65 -7.70
CA ASN A 15 19.28 -14.76 -7.14
C ASN A 15 19.31 -15.94 -6.16
N SER A 16 19.98 -17.01 -6.55
CA SER A 16 20.49 -18.00 -5.61
C SER A 16 21.70 -17.41 -4.86
N SER A 17 21.62 -17.50 -3.55
CA SER A 17 22.57 -17.02 -2.57
C SER A 17 23.94 -17.68 -2.70
N GLY A 18 25.00 -16.90 -2.47
CA GLY A 18 26.38 -17.37 -2.30
C GLY A 18 27.15 -16.43 -1.39
N ILE A 19 26.86 -16.50 -0.10
CA ILE A 19 27.62 -15.89 0.99
C ILE A 19 29.08 -16.36 0.90
N LEU A 20 30.04 -15.44 1.04
CA LEU A 20 31.30 -15.63 1.78
C LEU A 20 31.99 -14.27 1.98
N SER A 21 31.99 -13.80 3.23
CA SER A 21 32.94 -12.80 3.72
C SER A 21 34.34 -13.43 3.84
N PRO A 22 35.41 -12.62 3.88
CA PRO A 22 36.44 -12.90 4.86
C PRO A 22 36.75 -11.70 5.76
N ALA A 23 36.94 -12.07 7.02
CA ALA A 23 37.30 -11.22 8.13
C ALA A 23 38.71 -10.62 8.00
N CYS A 24 38.90 -9.50 8.68
CA CYS A 24 40.19 -8.95 9.01
C CYS A 24 40.92 -9.87 10.00
N GLU A 25 42.17 -10.23 9.71
CA GLU A 25 43.14 -10.62 10.74
C GLU A 25 44.46 -9.88 10.51
N ALA A 26 44.90 -9.19 11.55
CA ALA A 26 46.22 -8.60 11.67
C ALA A 26 47.21 -9.67 12.16
N GLY A 27 48.33 -9.82 11.45
CA GLY A 27 49.44 -10.68 11.85
C GLY A 27 50.77 -10.08 11.41
N THR A 28 51.48 -9.48 12.36
CA THR A 28 52.88 -9.04 12.24
C THR A 28 53.84 -10.23 12.29
N ASN A 29 54.74 -10.38 11.32
CA ASN A 29 56.20 -10.39 11.55
C ASN A 29 57.07 -10.63 10.31
N SER A 30 58.06 -9.74 10.18
CA SER A 30 59.47 -9.97 9.82
C SER A 30 59.87 -10.56 8.45
N GLY A 31 60.31 -9.65 7.56
CA GLY A 31 61.69 -9.61 7.07
C GLY A 31 62.18 -10.71 6.13
N ALA A 32 62.12 -10.44 4.83
CA ALA A 32 63.13 -10.90 3.87
C ALA A 32 63.31 -9.84 2.77
N SER A 33 64.50 -9.25 2.75
CA SER A 33 64.96 -8.30 1.74
C SER A 33 65.17 -9.02 0.41
N GLY A 34 64.61 -8.50 -0.69
CA GLY A 34 64.73 -9.12 -2.00
C GLY A 34 64.22 -8.25 -3.15
N LEU A 35 65.10 -7.37 -3.64
CA LEU A 35 65.18 -6.82 -5.00
C LEU A 35 63.88 -6.23 -5.62
N ALA A 36 63.83 -4.89 -5.66
CA ALA A 36 62.87 -4.13 -6.44
C ALA A 36 62.87 -4.55 -7.93
N PRO A 37 61.71 -4.77 -8.56
CA PRO A 37 61.63 -5.00 -10.01
C PRO A 37 61.69 -3.66 -10.74
N ALA A 38 62.70 -2.84 -10.45
CA ALA A 38 62.92 -1.55 -11.13
C ALA A 38 63.52 -1.72 -12.54
N HIS A 39 63.75 -2.96 -13.00
CA HIS A 39 64.39 -3.28 -14.28
C HIS A 39 63.49 -4.06 -15.26
N LEU A 40 62.19 -4.17 -14.98
CA LEU A 40 61.18 -4.71 -15.93
C LEU A 40 60.36 -3.61 -16.62
N MET A 41 60.69 -2.35 -16.40
CA MET A 41 60.07 -1.21 -17.10
C MET A 41 60.94 -0.85 -18.30
N GLY A 42 60.41 -1.05 -19.52
CA GLY A 42 61.04 -0.59 -20.75
C GLY A 42 61.34 0.91 -20.69
N GLN A 43 62.39 1.33 -21.38
CA GLN A 43 62.78 2.74 -21.50
C GLN A 43 61.56 3.61 -21.81
N ALA A 44 61.46 4.74 -21.12
CA ALA A 44 60.38 5.71 -21.26
C ALA A 44 60.20 6.13 -22.72
N SER A 45 59.28 5.45 -23.40
CA SER A 45 58.70 5.91 -24.66
C SER A 45 58.05 7.26 -24.38
N GLY A 46 58.34 8.28 -25.19
CA GLY A 46 57.77 9.63 -25.13
C GLY A 46 56.26 9.70 -25.39
N VAL A 47 55.53 8.62 -25.14
CA VAL A 47 54.08 8.57 -25.11
C VAL A 47 53.65 9.12 -23.75
N ILE A 48 53.32 10.40 -23.74
CA ILE A 48 52.51 11.00 -22.67
C ILE A 48 51.16 10.31 -22.74
N LEU A 49 50.90 9.37 -21.82
CA LEU A 49 49.54 8.86 -21.59
C LEU A 49 48.67 10.08 -21.24
N PRO A 50 47.63 10.39 -22.04
CA PRO A 50 46.76 11.51 -21.73
C PRO A 50 46.16 11.27 -20.35
N LYS A 51 46.34 12.24 -19.44
CA LYS A 51 45.63 12.23 -18.18
C LYS A 51 44.15 12.35 -18.51
N LEU A 52 43.38 11.38 -18.05
CA LEU A 52 41.92 11.36 -18.16
C LEU A 52 41.29 12.36 -17.17
N ASP A 53 41.85 13.58 -17.09
CA ASP A 53 41.35 14.66 -16.26
C ASP A 53 39.97 15.07 -16.80
N GLY A 54 38.92 14.77 -16.04
CA GLY A 54 37.53 15.00 -16.43
C GLY A 54 36.83 13.81 -17.10
N ALA A 55 37.50 12.67 -17.30
CA ALA A 55 36.80 11.45 -17.69
C ALA A 55 36.03 10.86 -16.50
N PRO A 56 34.83 10.30 -16.70
CA PRO A 56 34.10 9.63 -15.63
C PRO A 56 34.99 8.54 -14.99
N VAL A 57 35.28 8.69 -13.70
CA VAL A 57 36.12 7.76 -12.93
C VAL A 57 35.35 6.46 -12.62
N GLU A 58 34.05 6.46 -12.85
CA GLU A 58 33.15 5.33 -12.70
C GLU A 58 32.28 5.21 -13.96
N TYR A 59 32.36 4.06 -14.64
CA TYR A 59 31.41 3.67 -15.66
C TYR A 59 30.50 2.61 -15.07
N ARG A 60 29.21 2.94 -14.89
CA ARG A 60 28.19 1.94 -14.60
C ARG A 60 27.48 1.53 -15.88
N ILE A 61 27.60 0.25 -16.21
CA ILE A 61 26.69 -0.41 -17.14
C ILE A 61 25.58 -0.98 -16.26
N SER A 62 24.47 -0.27 -16.17
CA SER A 62 23.26 -0.80 -15.54
C SER A 62 22.34 -1.31 -16.65
N SER A 63 22.02 -2.60 -16.62
CA SER A 63 20.97 -3.21 -17.44
C SER A 63 19.62 -2.82 -16.85
N GLU A 64 19.32 -1.52 -16.80
CA GLU A 64 18.05 -1.05 -16.26
C GLU A 64 16.92 -1.24 -17.26
N ASP A 65 15.73 -1.51 -16.73
CA ASP A 65 14.51 -1.61 -17.51
C ASP A 65 14.31 -0.31 -18.31
N PRO A 66 14.25 -0.38 -19.66
CA PRO A 66 14.00 0.80 -20.50
C PRO A 66 12.75 1.58 -20.09
N ARG A 67 11.74 0.91 -19.51
CA ARG A 67 10.53 1.53 -18.98
C ARG A 67 10.82 2.44 -17.79
N ALA A 68 11.73 2.07 -16.89
CA ALA A 68 12.11 2.91 -15.75
C ALA A 68 12.80 4.21 -16.20
N ILE A 69 13.66 4.12 -17.22
CA ILE A 69 14.28 5.30 -17.84
C ILE A 69 13.22 6.23 -18.42
N LYS A 70 12.25 5.67 -19.16
CA LYS A 70 11.14 6.46 -19.72
C LYS A 70 10.26 7.08 -18.65
N LEU A 71 9.97 6.34 -17.58
CA LEU A 71 9.19 6.86 -16.47
C LEU A 71 9.93 8.01 -15.77
N ALA A 72 11.22 7.86 -15.47
CA ALA A 72 12.06 8.91 -14.87
C ALA A 72 12.07 10.20 -15.72
N GLN A 73 12.23 10.05 -17.04
CA GLN A 73 12.14 11.19 -17.99
C GLN A 73 10.77 11.86 -17.92
N THR A 74 9.70 11.07 -18.01
CA THR A 74 8.33 11.59 -18.00
C THR A 74 7.99 12.29 -16.68
N LEU A 75 8.34 11.70 -15.53
CA LEU A 75 8.13 12.29 -14.20
C LEU A 75 8.81 13.66 -14.06
N THR A 76 10.00 13.80 -14.64
CA THR A 76 10.73 15.08 -14.66
C THR A 76 10.03 16.10 -15.56
N ILE A 77 9.62 15.71 -16.77
CA ILE A 77 8.92 16.57 -17.73
C ILE A 77 7.61 17.12 -17.13
N ILE A 78 6.85 16.28 -16.42
CA ILE A 78 5.55 16.67 -15.86
C ILE A 78 5.66 17.34 -14.48
N GLY A 79 6.87 17.47 -13.93
CA GLY A 79 7.15 18.15 -12.66
C GLY A 79 6.77 17.36 -11.41
N ILE A 80 6.69 16.03 -11.49
CA ILE A 80 6.45 15.16 -10.31
C ILE A 80 7.78 14.80 -9.65
N ALA A 81 8.81 14.47 -10.43
CA ALA A 81 10.15 14.23 -9.92
C ALA A 81 10.97 15.52 -9.89
N ASP A 82 11.76 15.69 -8.83
CA ASP A 82 12.68 16.81 -8.69
C ASP A 82 14.04 16.44 -9.31
N PRO A 83 14.54 17.20 -10.29
CA PRO A 83 15.84 16.94 -10.90
C PRO A 83 17.01 16.82 -9.91
N CYS A 84 16.91 17.43 -8.72
CA CYS A 84 17.94 17.33 -7.68
C CYS A 84 18.08 15.91 -7.11
N ASP A 85 17.00 15.10 -7.13
CA ASP A 85 17.00 13.73 -6.62
C ASP A 85 17.88 12.80 -7.48
N TRP A 86 18.27 13.22 -8.68
CA TRP A 86 19.04 12.39 -9.61
C TRP A 86 20.42 12.01 -9.05
N GLU A 87 21.08 12.96 -8.40
CA GLU A 87 22.39 12.71 -7.79
C GLU A 87 22.26 11.89 -6.50
N GLU A 88 21.23 12.16 -5.68
CA GLU A 88 20.94 11.37 -4.47
C GLU A 88 20.59 9.91 -4.79
N ALA A 89 19.86 9.69 -5.89
CA ALA A 89 19.58 8.38 -6.46
C ALA A 89 20.81 7.71 -7.10
N LYS A 90 22.01 8.28 -6.94
CA LYS A 90 23.27 7.80 -7.52
C LYS A 90 23.17 7.56 -9.03
N ARG A 91 22.37 8.39 -9.71
CA ARG A 91 22.12 8.34 -11.15
C ARG A 91 21.50 7.01 -11.62
N SER A 92 20.69 6.39 -10.76
CA SER A 92 19.86 5.23 -11.13
C SER A 92 18.43 5.69 -11.44
N PRO A 93 17.92 5.46 -12.66
CA PRO A 93 16.51 5.67 -13.01
C PRO A 93 15.54 5.02 -12.04
N ALA A 94 15.76 3.76 -11.64
CA ALA A 94 14.93 3.08 -10.65
C ALA A 94 14.95 3.81 -9.29
N GLY A 95 16.13 4.17 -8.79
CA GLY A 95 16.28 4.92 -7.54
C GLY A 95 15.63 6.31 -7.61
N TYR A 96 15.68 6.97 -8.76
CA TYR A 96 15.07 8.27 -8.99
C TYR A 96 13.53 8.19 -9.02
N VAL A 97 12.98 7.15 -9.67
CA VAL A 97 11.54 6.86 -9.63
C VAL A 97 11.09 6.57 -8.20
N GLN A 98 11.85 5.78 -7.45
CA GLN A 98 11.54 5.49 -6.04
C GLN A 98 11.57 6.75 -5.18
N ALA A 99 12.56 7.64 -5.35
CA ALA A 99 12.63 8.90 -4.64
C ALA A 99 11.42 9.81 -4.94
N ALA A 100 11.05 9.91 -6.22
CA ALA A 100 9.87 10.66 -6.64
C ALA A 100 8.58 10.10 -6.04
N LEU A 101 8.42 8.77 -6.02
CA LEU A 101 7.28 8.10 -5.41
C LEU A 101 7.22 8.37 -3.90
N MET A 102 8.32 8.21 -3.16
CA MET A 102 8.38 8.50 -1.72
C MET A 102 8.01 9.95 -1.40
N ARG A 103 8.54 10.90 -2.18
CA ARG A 103 8.21 12.31 -2.04
C ARG A 103 6.71 12.57 -2.31
N TRP A 104 6.15 11.93 -3.32
CA TRP A 104 4.73 12.02 -3.64
C TRP A 104 3.85 11.49 -2.49
N LEU A 105 4.17 10.31 -1.96
CA LEU A 105 3.46 9.74 -0.81
C LEU A 105 3.54 10.69 0.40
N ALA A 106 4.73 11.23 0.71
CA ALA A 106 4.90 12.18 1.79
C ALA A 106 4.05 13.44 1.61
N LEU A 107 4.00 13.99 0.40
CA LEU A 107 3.20 15.17 0.06
C LEU A 107 1.69 14.93 0.23
N HIS A 108 1.20 13.74 -0.11
CA HIS A 108 -0.23 13.40 -0.09
C HIS A 108 -0.69 12.69 1.20
N GLY A 109 0.08 12.82 2.29
CA GLY A 109 -0.36 12.41 3.62
C GLY A 109 0.18 11.06 4.10
N GLY A 110 1.24 10.53 3.49
CA GLY A 110 1.88 9.26 3.90
C GLY A 110 2.18 9.17 5.39
N GLY A 111 2.69 10.25 6.01
CA GLY A 111 2.94 10.28 7.45
C GLY A 111 1.68 10.19 8.32
N GLN A 112 0.52 10.65 7.83
CA GLN A 112 -0.76 10.50 8.51
C GLN A 112 -1.29 9.07 8.36
N ILE A 113 -1.18 8.49 7.16
CA ILE A 113 -1.64 7.12 6.86
C ILE A 113 -0.97 6.12 7.82
N GLN A 114 0.34 6.23 8.03
CA GLN A 114 1.14 5.35 8.89
C GLN A 114 0.65 5.26 10.36
N GLN A 115 -0.17 6.21 10.81
CA GLN A 115 -0.71 6.18 12.17
C GLN A 115 -1.81 5.14 12.34
N SER A 116 -2.45 4.71 11.25
CA SER A 116 -3.65 3.86 11.29
C SER A 116 -3.63 2.71 10.29
N PHE A 117 -2.78 2.77 9.26
CA PHE A 117 -2.73 1.79 8.19
C PHE A 117 -1.28 1.45 7.83
N ALA A 118 -1.04 0.18 7.52
CA ALA A 118 0.24 -0.30 6.99
C ALA A 118 0.07 -0.57 5.49
N LEU A 119 0.35 0.45 4.67
CA LEU A 119 0.24 0.39 3.21
C LEU A 119 1.60 0.57 2.55
N ASN A 120 1.80 -0.15 1.46
CA ASN A 120 2.93 -0.07 0.56
C ASN A 120 2.49 0.30 -0.85
N ALA A 121 3.33 1.09 -1.54
CA ALA A 121 3.11 1.44 -2.93
C ALA A 121 4.31 0.99 -3.76
N THR A 122 4.04 0.23 -4.82
CA THR A 122 5.08 -0.39 -5.64
C THR A 122 4.86 -0.05 -7.10
N ILE A 123 5.96 0.24 -7.82
CA ILE A 123 5.93 0.30 -9.30
C ILE A 123 6.70 -0.92 -9.82
N SER A 124 6.03 -1.72 -10.65
CA SER A 124 6.58 -2.98 -11.15
C SER A 124 6.45 -3.11 -12.67
N GLY A 125 7.30 -3.94 -13.26
CA GLY A 125 7.18 -4.39 -14.64
C GLY A 125 6.14 -5.50 -14.86
N SER A 126 5.56 -6.03 -13.78
CA SER A 126 4.55 -7.09 -13.77
C SER A 126 3.38 -6.73 -12.84
N PRO A 127 2.13 -7.08 -13.20
CA PRO A 127 0.98 -6.93 -12.32
C PRO A 127 0.98 -7.94 -11.16
N ASP A 128 1.73 -9.04 -11.28
CA ASP A 128 1.94 -10.02 -10.21
C ASP A 128 3.39 -9.92 -9.73
N LEU A 129 3.57 -9.45 -8.48
CA LEU A 129 4.89 -9.28 -7.87
C LEU A 129 5.58 -10.61 -7.55
N TYR A 130 4.85 -11.73 -7.51
CA TYR A 130 5.30 -13.00 -6.95
C TYR A 130 5.44 -14.11 -8.00
N CYS A 131 4.63 -14.13 -9.06
CA CYS A 131 4.76 -15.15 -10.13
C CYS A 131 5.90 -14.86 -11.12
N GLY A 132 6.44 -13.64 -11.13
CA GLY A 132 7.63 -13.30 -11.92
C GLY A 132 7.43 -13.30 -13.44
N GLU A 133 6.23 -13.56 -13.94
CA GLU A 133 5.89 -13.40 -15.35
C GLU A 133 5.94 -11.92 -15.72
N GLU A 134 6.57 -11.59 -16.85
CA GLU A 134 6.59 -10.21 -17.32
C GLU A 134 5.18 -9.80 -17.72
N GLY A 135 4.71 -8.69 -17.14
CA GLY A 135 3.52 -8.02 -17.65
C GLY A 135 3.77 -7.46 -19.05
N ARG A 136 2.82 -6.67 -19.55
CA ARG A 136 2.96 -6.07 -20.89
C ARG A 136 4.25 -5.26 -21.00
N GLN A 137 5.05 -5.55 -22.04
CA GLN A 137 6.40 -5.01 -22.20
C GLN A 137 6.45 -3.47 -22.30
N GLU A 138 5.34 -2.84 -22.66
CA GLU A 138 5.19 -1.40 -22.78
C GLU A 138 4.64 -0.73 -21.51
N LEU A 139 4.17 -1.50 -20.53
CA LEU A 139 3.53 -0.98 -19.32
C LEU A 139 4.40 -1.17 -18.08
N LEU A 140 4.19 -0.28 -17.13
CA LEU A 140 4.50 -0.47 -15.71
C LEU A 140 3.18 -0.50 -14.93
N TYR A 141 3.19 -1.10 -13.76
CA TYR A 141 2.03 -1.24 -12.89
C TYR A 141 2.33 -0.54 -11.57
N LEU A 142 1.54 0.47 -11.23
CA LEU A 142 1.54 1.05 -9.89
C LEU A 142 0.51 0.31 -9.05
N MET A 143 0.98 -0.30 -7.97
CA MET A 143 0.17 -1.11 -7.07
C MET A 143 0.21 -0.55 -5.66
N VAL A 144 -0.89 -0.69 -4.93
CA VAL A 144 -0.97 -0.37 -3.50
C VAL A 144 -1.55 -1.55 -2.77
N ASP A 145 -0.86 -1.97 -1.71
CA ASP A 145 -1.15 -3.17 -0.94
C ASP A 145 -0.95 -2.95 0.56
N PRO A 146 -1.77 -3.57 1.42
CA PRO A 146 -1.54 -3.57 2.85
C PRO A 146 -0.51 -4.63 3.23
N ASP A 147 0.37 -4.27 4.17
CA ASP A 147 1.25 -5.23 4.86
C ASP A 147 0.52 -6.00 5.95
N SER A 148 -0.50 -5.36 6.53
CA SER A 148 -1.33 -5.91 7.59
C SER A 148 -2.64 -5.14 7.67
N ALA A 149 -3.71 -5.78 8.08
CA ALA A 149 -4.94 -5.10 8.39
C ALA A 149 -4.77 -4.22 9.65
N GLY A 150 -5.16 -2.95 9.56
CA GLY A 150 -5.45 -2.15 10.75
C GLY A 150 -6.67 -2.71 11.50
N TYR A 151 -6.91 -2.24 12.73
CA TYR A 151 -8.06 -2.67 13.52
C TYR A 151 -8.80 -1.45 14.10
N MET A 152 -10.12 -1.39 13.92
CA MET A 152 -10.97 -0.33 14.48
C MET A 152 -12.26 -0.87 15.07
N ILE A 153 -12.60 -0.35 16.25
CA ILE A 153 -13.83 -0.65 16.99
C ILE A 153 -14.79 0.53 16.83
N LEU A 154 -15.94 0.31 16.21
CA LEU A 154 -16.90 1.37 15.95
C LEU A 154 -18.00 1.49 17.00
N GLY A 155 -18.28 0.47 17.81
CA GLY A 155 -19.40 0.45 18.77
C GLY A 155 -19.54 1.72 19.61
N PRO A 156 -18.51 2.15 20.36
CA PRO A 156 -18.59 3.37 21.17
C PRO A 156 -18.91 4.63 20.35
N THR A 157 -18.45 4.69 19.10
CA THR A 157 -18.75 5.78 18.18
C THR A 157 -20.20 5.73 17.74
N LEU A 158 -20.68 4.54 17.36
CA LEU A 158 -22.06 4.32 16.93
C LEU A 158 -23.05 4.63 18.05
N ASP A 159 -22.79 4.14 19.27
CA ASP A 159 -23.62 4.40 20.44
C ASP A 159 -23.75 5.92 20.67
N ARG A 160 -22.64 6.65 20.63
CA ARG A 160 -22.64 8.11 20.82
C ARG A 160 -23.42 8.84 19.73
N LEU A 161 -23.26 8.43 18.47
CA LEU A 161 -23.99 9.00 17.35
C LEU A 161 -25.50 8.73 17.45
N GLU A 162 -25.89 7.58 17.97
CA GLU A 162 -27.30 7.21 18.15
C GLU A 162 -28.03 8.16 19.12
N HIS A 163 -27.34 8.61 20.18
CA HIS A 163 -27.88 9.59 21.14
C HIS A 163 -28.21 10.94 20.49
N ILE A 164 -27.51 11.31 19.41
CA ILE A 164 -27.78 12.54 18.66
C ILE A 164 -28.94 12.32 17.69
N HIS A 165 -28.90 11.23 16.92
CA HIS A 165 -29.96 10.89 15.99
C HIS A 165 -29.91 9.40 15.60
N PRO A 166 -31.05 8.67 15.63
CA PRO A 166 -31.07 7.20 15.52
C PRO A 166 -30.49 6.64 14.22
N ARG A 167 -30.53 7.41 13.13
CA ARG A 167 -29.97 7.01 11.81
C ARG A 167 -28.51 7.37 11.61
N LEU A 168 -27.86 8.11 12.52
CA LEU A 168 -26.46 8.49 12.36
C LEU A 168 -25.49 7.30 12.41
N PRO A 169 -25.69 6.26 13.25
CA PRO A 169 -24.81 5.09 13.26
C PRO A 169 -24.66 4.46 11.88
N ALA A 170 -25.78 4.07 11.24
CA ALA A 170 -25.77 3.53 9.89
C ALA A 170 -25.18 4.53 8.88
N THR A 171 -25.53 5.80 9.00
CA THR A 171 -25.02 6.83 8.07
C THR A 171 -23.51 6.97 8.14
N PHE A 172 -22.96 7.07 9.34
CA PHE A 172 -21.52 7.17 9.57
C PHE A 172 -20.81 5.92 9.07
N TYR A 173 -21.30 4.73 9.45
CA TYR A 173 -20.75 3.45 9.02
C TYR A 173 -20.66 3.36 7.50
N HIS A 174 -21.76 3.60 6.78
CA HIS A 174 -21.79 3.53 5.32
C HIS A 174 -20.90 4.57 4.65
N GLN A 175 -20.77 5.77 5.21
CA GLN A 175 -19.87 6.80 4.67
C GLN A 175 -18.40 6.44 4.90
N PHE A 176 -18.06 5.96 6.09
CA PHE A 176 -16.71 5.59 6.47
C PHE A 176 -16.23 4.36 5.68
N VAL A 177 -16.96 3.25 5.80
CA VAL A 177 -16.64 1.99 5.12
C VAL A 177 -16.71 2.17 3.61
N GLY A 178 -17.76 2.80 3.10
CA GLY A 178 -17.95 3.01 1.66
C GLY A 178 -16.97 4.01 1.02
N ALA A 179 -16.27 4.82 1.80
CA ALA A 179 -15.18 5.67 1.30
C ALA A 179 -13.87 4.90 1.19
N ILE A 180 -13.55 4.06 2.19
CA ILE A 180 -12.35 3.21 2.19
C ILE A 180 -12.47 2.11 1.14
N GLN A 181 -13.60 1.40 1.08
CA GLN A 181 -13.87 0.30 0.12
C GLN A 181 -13.83 0.73 -1.35
N ARG A 182 -13.76 2.03 -1.66
CA ARG A 182 -13.49 2.51 -3.03
C ARG A 182 -12.05 2.26 -3.47
N TRP A 183 -11.13 2.20 -2.52
CA TRP A 183 -9.68 2.20 -2.76
C TRP A 183 -9.03 0.94 -2.20
N GLU A 184 -9.38 0.56 -0.98
CA GLU A 184 -8.78 -0.54 -0.24
C GLU A 184 -9.85 -1.52 0.24
N ARG A 185 -9.52 -2.81 0.29
CA ARG A 185 -10.35 -3.84 0.90
C ARG A 185 -10.44 -3.58 2.39
N LEU A 186 -11.66 -3.69 2.91
CA LEU A 186 -11.97 -3.55 4.33
C LEU A 186 -12.82 -4.74 4.72
N TYR A 187 -12.40 -5.47 5.76
CA TYR A 187 -13.13 -6.59 6.33
C TYR A 187 -14.13 -6.11 7.38
N ASP A 188 -15.41 -6.43 7.22
CA ASP A 188 -16.46 -6.06 8.16
C ASP A 188 -17.49 -7.16 8.43
N TYR A 189 -18.57 -6.81 9.13
CA TYR A 189 -19.60 -7.78 9.51
C TYR A 189 -20.26 -8.48 8.32
N ARG A 190 -20.26 -7.88 7.13
CA ARG A 190 -20.82 -8.50 5.91
C ARG A 190 -19.94 -9.65 5.45
N ASP A 191 -18.62 -9.43 5.47
CA ASP A 191 -17.65 -10.49 5.19
C ASP A 191 -17.77 -11.64 6.21
N ALA A 192 -17.93 -11.29 7.49
CA ALA A 192 -18.16 -12.29 8.53
C ALA A 192 -19.49 -13.05 8.35
N GLN A 193 -20.54 -12.41 7.85
CA GLN A 193 -21.81 -13.07 7.51
C GLN A 193 -21.62 -14.05 6.34
N ASP A 194 -20.94 -13.62 5.27
CA ASP A 194 -20.63 -14.45 4.11
C ASP A 194 -19.76 -15.65 4.52
N ARG A 195 -18.77 -15.45 5.40
CA ARG A 195 -17.94 -16.53 5.96
C ARG A 195 -18.76 -17.56 6.73
N VAL A 196 -19.71 -17.11 7.55
CA VAL A 196 -20.61 -18.01 8.30
C VAL A 196 -21.54 -18.78 7.36
N GLU A 197 -22.00 -18.17 6.28
CA GLU A 197 -22.80 -18.85 5.25
C GLU A 197 -22.00 -19.98 4.59
N ILE A 198 -20.77 -19.69 4.15
CA ILE A 198 -19.86 -20.70 3.58
C ILE A 198 -19.60 -21.86 4.56
N LEU A 199 -19.35 -21.54 5.84
CA LEU A 199 -19.15 -22.57 6.87
C LEU A 199 -20.38 -23.47 7.04
N ARG A 200 -21.59 -22.90 6.96
CA ARG A 200 -22.83 -23.68 7.06
C ARG A 200 -22.99 -24.61 5.87
N GLU A 201 -22.74 -24.12 4.66
CA GLU A 201 -22.77 -24.94 3.44
C GLU A 201 -21.78 -26.11 3.51
N TRP A 202 -20.58 -25.88 4.04
CA TRP A 202 -19.59 -26.95 4.22
C TRP A 202 -20.06 -27.98 5.26
N ALA A 203 -20.55 -27.52 6.42
CA ALA A 203 -21.00 -28.41 7.48
C ALA A 203 -22.20 -29.28 7.07
N GLU A 204 -23.11 -28.77 6.21
CA GLU A 204 -24.24 -29.55 5.66
C GLU A 204 -23.78 -30.76 4.83
N GLY A 205 -22.57 -30.73 4.29
CA GLY A 205 -21.97 -31.83 3.54
C GLY A 205 -21.27 -32.89 4.40
N GLU A 206 -21.15 -32.69 5.72
CA GLU A 206 -20.32 -33.50 6.61
C GLU A 206 -21.15 -34.41 7.54
N ALA A 207 -20.61 -35.59 7.83
CA ALA A 207 -21.28 -36.58 8.69
C ALA A 207 -21.46 -36.12 10.14
N ASP A 208 -20.60 -35.19 10.59
CA ASP A 208 -20.52 -34.68 11.95
C ASP A 208 -21.02 -33.22 12.05
N GLN A 209 -22.05 -32.86 11.27
CA GLN A 209 -22.61 -31.50 11.22
C GLN A 209 -22.95 -30.91 12.61
N GLU A 210 -23.40 -31.75 13.56
CA GLU A 210 -23.77 -31.34 14.92
C GLU A 210 -22.58 -30.85 15.77
N GLN A 211 -21.34 -31.12 15.35
CA GLN A 211 -20.12 -30.73 16.06
C GLN A 211 -19.60 -29.35 15.64
N TYR A 212 -20.16 -28.76 14.57
CA TYR A 212 -19.73 -27.45 14.09
C TYR A 212 -20.27 -26.31 14.98
N GLU A 213 -19.37 -25.46 15.45
CA GLU A 213 -19.71 -24.20 16.11
C GLU A 213 -19.63 -23.05 15.10
N PHE A 214 -20.72 -22.28 14.99
CA PHE A 214 -20.79 -21.13 14.08
C PHE A 214 -20.73 -19.81 14.86
N PRO A 215 -19.87 -18.86 14.45
CA PRO A 215 -19.87 -17.52 15.03
C PRO A 215 -21.24 -16.82 14.94
N ASP A 216 -21.70 -16.22 16.04
CA ASP A 216 -22.97 -15.47 16.10
C ASP A 216 -22.79 -13.99 15.69
N VAL A 217 -22.54 -13.80 14.39
CA VAL A 217 -22.32 -12.47 13.81
C VAL A 217 -23.57 -11.58 13.91
N GLU A 218 -24.77 -12.13 13.75
CA GLU A 218 -26.02 -11.36 13.77
C GLU A 218 -26.25 -10.68 15.13
N SER A 219 -25.92 -11.35 16.24
CA SER A 219 -26.04 -10.77 17.58
C SER A 219 -25.13 -9.56 17.83
N CYS A 220 -24.03 -9.44 17.06
CA CYS A 220 -23.06 -8.36 17.21
C CYS A 220 -23.48 -7.08 16.49
N ILE A 221 -24.37 -7.16 15.49
CA ILE A 221 -24.77 -6.03 14.64
C ILE A 221 -25.76 -5.13 15.40
N PRO A 222 -25.44 -3.83 15.63
CA PRO A 222 -26.36 -2.90 16.27
C PRO A 222 -27.67 -2.74 15.48
N ALA A 223 -28.81 -2.68 16.16
CA ALA A 223 -30.12 -2.53 15.50
C ALA A 223 -30.20 -1.28 14.61
N SER A 224 -29.48 -0.20 14.98
CA SER A 224 -29.35 1.03 14.21
C SER A 224 -28.81 0.81 12.79
N MET A 225 -28.04 -0.26 12.56
CA MET A 225 -27.47 -0.61 11.25
C MET A 225 -28.54 -1.00 10.23
N LYS A 226 -29.73 -1.41 10.68
CA LYS A 226 -30.87 -1.75 9.80
C LYS A 226 -31.61 -0.51 9.28
N LEU A 227 -31.25 0.68 9.77
CA LEU A 227 -31.89 1.94 9.39
C LEU A 227 -31.29 2.53 8.11
N ARG A 228 -32.14 3.15 7.28
CA ARG A 228 -31.70 3.81 6.05
C ARG A 228 -30.75 4.99 6.34
N PRO A 229 -29.59 5.11 5.68
CA PRO A 229 -28.68 6.25 5.84
C PRO A 229 -29.32 7.60 5.53
N LEU A 230 -28.87 8.66 6.21
CA LEU A 230 -29.24 10.05 5.94
C LEU A 230 -28.51 10.57 4.70
N SER A 231 -29.09 11.60 4.08
CA SER A 231 -28.40 12.34 3.00
C SER A 231 -27.30 13.24 3.56
N GLU A 232 -26.31 13.57 2.73
CA GLU A 232 -25.20 14.45 3.09
C GLU A 232 -25.66 15.80 3.65
N LYS A 233 -26.68 16.41 3.03
CA LYS A 233 -27.29 17.67 3.51
C LYS A 233 -27.92 17.54 4.90
N GLN A 234 -28.49 16.38 5.23
CA GLN A 234 -29.05 16.14 6.56
C GLN A 234 -27.94 15.96 7.58
N VAL A 235 -26.86 15.24 7.23
CA VAL A 235 -25.68 15.09 8.08
C VAL A 235 -25.06 16.45 8.39
N GLN A 236 -24.86 17.30 7.38
CA GLN A 236 -24.32 18.66 7.58
C GLN A 236 -25.18 19.47 8.55
N ARG A 237 -26.51 19.49 8.36
CA ARG A 237 -27.41 20.22 9.28
C ARG A 237 -27.31 19.72 10.72
N ILE A 238 -27.19 18.41 10.92
CA ILE A 238 -27.04 17.83 12.27
C ILE A 238 -25.68 18.20 12.85
N ALA A 239 -24.60 18.18 12.05
CA ALA A 239 -23.28 18.62 12.49
C ALA A 239 -23.28 20.11 12.90
N ASP A 240 -24.00 20.95 12.15
CA ASP A 240 -24.12 22.39 12.44
C ASP A 240 -24.95 22.66 13.72
N SER A 241 -25.92 21.79 14.04
CA SER A 241 -26.86 22.00 15.16
C SER A 241 -26.53 21.24 16.44
N THR A 242 -25.68 20.22 16.39
CA THR A 242 -25.32 19.44 17.60
C THR A 242 -24.42 20.26 18.51
N ASP A 243 -24.63 20.21 19.82
CA ASP A 243 -23.74 20.81 20.82
C ASP A 243 -22.53 19.90 21.16
N ASP A 244 -22.59 18.62 20.78
CA ASP A 244 -21.50 17.67 21.01
C ASP A 244 -20.35 17.93 20.03
N GLN A 245 -19.26 18.50 20.53
CA GLN A 245 -18.08 18.85 19.74
C GLN A 245 -17.43 17.64 19.06
N LEU A 246 -17.36 16.49 19.73
CA LEU A 246 -16.75 15.29 19.14
C LEU A 246 -17.62 14.75 18.02
N CYS A 247 -18.94 14.68 18.24
CA CYS A 247 -19.88 14.28 17.19
C CYS A 247 -19.79 15.23 15.99
N ARG A 248 -19.72 16.55 16.22
CA ARG A 248 -19.52 17.53 15.14
C ARG A 248 -18.25 17.24 14.34
N GLN A 249 -17.13 17.01 15.02
CA GLN A 249 -15.85 16.69 14.38
C GLN A 249 -15.91 15.37 13.59
N LEU A 250 -16.49 14.31 14.17
CA LEU A 250 -16.66 13.02 13.51
C LEU A 250 -17.50 13.13 12.24
N LEU A 251 -18.65 13.82 12.31
CA LEU A 251 -19.52 14.00 11.14
C LEU A 251 -18.82 14.83 10.06
N GLN A 252 -18.11 15.90 10.43
CA GLN A 252 -17.36 16.70 9.46
C GLN A 252 -16.21 15.91 8.82
N ALA A 253 -15.48 15.12 9.60
CA ALA A 253 -14.40 14.28 9.10
C ALA A 253 -14.92 13.17 8.17
N ALA A 254 -16.07 12.55 8.48
CA ALA A 254 -16.72 11.56 7.62
C ALA A 254 -17.21 12.17 6.29
N LEU A 255 -17.77 13.39 6.34
CA LEU A 255 -18.15 14.14 5.14
C LEU A 255 -16.93 14.45 4.26
N ASP A 256 -15.84 14.92 4.86
CA ASP A 256 -14.59 15.19 4.16
C ASP A 256 -13.99 13.92 3.54
N LEU A 257 -13.97 12.81 4.28
CA LEU A 257 -13.54 11.50 3.78
C LEU A 257 -14.36 11.05 2.56
N ASN A 258 -15.69 11.14 2.63
CA ASN A 258 -16.56 10.76 1.52
C ASN A 258 -16.41 11.69 0.31
N ARG A 259 -16.11 12.99 0.52
CA ARG A 259 -15.82 13.94 -0.54
C ARG A 259 -14.50 13.62 -1.24
N VAL A 260 -13.44 13.40 -0.49
CA VAL A 260 -12.09 13.11 -1.04
C VAL A 260 -12.12 11.79 -1.83
N SER A 261 -12.74 10.74 -1.28
CA SER A 261 -12.78 9.41 -1.91
C SER A 261 -13.48 9.35 -3.26
N ARG A 262 -14.21 10.40 -3.64
CA ARG A 262 -14.96 10.50 -4.91
C ARG A 262 -14.33 11.45 -5.93
N ARG A 263 -13.19 12.08 -5.62
CA ARG A 263 -12.54 13.06 -6.50
C ARG A 263 -12.11 12.47 -7.83
N VAL A 264 -11.66 11.22 -7.82
CA VAL A 264 -11.23 10.47 -8.99
C VAL A 264 -11.96 9.13 -9.00
N ARG A 265 -12.33 8.65 -10.19
CA ARG A 265 -12.88 7.31 -10.38
C ARG A 265 -11.73 6.31 -10.31
N ARG A 266 -11.88 5.25 -9.53
CA ARG A 266 -10.95 4.11 -9.53
C ARG A 266 -10.77 3.59 -10.97
N PRO A 267 -9.52 3.47 -11.46
CA PRO A 267 -9.26 2.97 -12.79
C PRO A 267 -9.81 1.56 -12.99
N GLU A 268 -10.28 1.27 -14.20
CA GLU A 268 -10.56 -0.09 -14.65
C GLU A 268 -9.25 -0.71 -15.15
N ILE A 269 -9.04 -1.99 -14.86
CA ILE A 269 -7.93 -2.77 -15.41
C ILE A 269 -8.32 -3.36 -16.76
N SER A 270 -7.33 -3.50 -17.65
CA SER A 270 -7.55 -4.17 -18.94
C SER A 270 -7.86 -5.67 -18.77
N GLU A 271 -8.42 -6.29 -19.81
CA GLU A 271 -8.64 -7.74 -19.83
C GLU A 271 -7.31 -8.49 -19.65
N ASP A 272 -6.23 -8.07 -20.31
CA ASP A 272 -4.91 -8.70 -20.22
C ASP A 272 -4.40 -8.71 -18.77
N THR A 273 -4.56 -7.59 -18.05
CA THR A 273 -4.15 -7.49 -16.64
C THR A 273 -5.04 -8.34 -15.73
N ARG A 274 -6.34 -8.44 -16.05
CA ARG A 274 -7.25 -9.33 -15.31
C ARG A 274 -6.92 -10.79 -15.53
N GLU A 275 -6.58 -11.18 -16.76
CA GLU A 275 -6.16 -12.53 -17.10
C GLU A 275 -4.89 -12.90 -16.33
N ALA A 276 -3.93 -11.98 -16.24
CA ALA A 276 -2.69 -12.17 -15.46
C ALA A 276 -2.93 -12.37 -13.95
N LEU A 277 -4.08 -11.96 -13.42
CA LEU A 277 -4.44 -12.08 -12.01
C LEU A 277 -5.45 -13.22 -11.74
N MET A 278 -5.83 -14.03 -12.74
CA MET A 278 -6.94 -14.98 -12.60
C MET A 278 -6.76 -16.03 -11.49
N ASP A 279 -5.50 -16.40 -11.20
CA ASP A 279 -5.13 -17.40 -10.19
C ASP A 279 -4.77 -16.76 -8.84
N SER A 280 -4.96 -15.44 -8.71
CA SER A 280 -4.68 -14.71 -7.47
C SER A 280 -5.80 -14.85 -6.45
N ASN A 281 -5.44 -14.83 -5.17
CA ASN A 281 -6.39 -14.67 -4.08
C ASN A 281 -7.03 -13.26 -4.13
N PRO A 282 -8.22 -13.07 -3.55
CA PRO A 282 -8.79 -11.74 -3.38
C PRO A 282 -7.84 -10.78 -2.65
N PRO A 283 -7.96 -9.46 -2.86
CA PRO A 283 -7.11 -8.49 -2.18
C PRO A 283 -7.19 -8.60 -0.66
N LEU A 284 -6.03 -8.49 0.00
CA LEU A 284 -5.95 -8.51 1.46
C LEU A 284 -6.65 -7.28 2.07
N PRO A 285 -7.33 -7.41 3.21
CA PRO A 285 -7.95 -6.26 3.86
C PRO A 285 -6.88 -5.32 4.47
N ALA A 286 -6.99 -4.03 4.17
CA ALA A 286 -6.22 -2.97 4.81
C ALA A 286 -6.76 -2.58 6.19
N LEU A 287 -8.01 -2.94 6.49
CA LEU A 287 -8.68 -2.60 7.74
C LEU A 287 -9.70 -3.68 8.12
N LEU A 288 -9.65 -4.14 9.37
CA LEU A 288 -10.70 -4.87 10.06
C LEU A 288 -11.55 -3.89 10.89
N VAL A 289 -12.86 -3.94 10.69
CA VAL A 289 -13.82 -3.13 11.44
C VAL A 289 -14.74 -4.02 12.27
N SER A 290 -14.80 -3.78 13.57
CA SER A 290 -15.69 -4.50 14.49
C SER A 290 -16.59 -3.55 15.29
N PHE A 291 -17.62 -4.09 15.94
CA PHE A 291 -18.48 -3.31 16.84
C PHE A 291 -17.96 -3.33 18.27
N LYS A 292 -17.40 -4.45 18.71
CA LYS A 292 -16.76 -4.58 20.04
C LYS A 292 -15.39 -5.23 19.91
N ARG A 293 -14.59 -5.14 20.98
CA ARG A 293 -13.34 -5.91 21.08
C ARG A 293 -13.65 -7.39 21.04
N HIS A 294 -12.97 -8.13 20.15
CA HIS A 294 -13.09 -9.58 20.01
C HIS A 294 -14.54 -10.06 19.83
N ASP A 295 -15.34 -9.34 19.03
CA ASP A 295 -16.66 -9.82 18.65
C ASP A 295 -16.59 -10.92 17.57
N SER A 296 -17.73 -11.48 17.18
CA SER A 296 -17.78 -12.56 16.19
C SER A 296 -17.25 -12.17 14.81
N VAL A 297 -17.17 -10.87 14.48
CA VAL A 297 -16.52 -10.40 13.25
C VAL A 297 -15.02 -10.65 13.32
N CYS A 298 -14.41 -10.35 14.48
CA CYS A 298 -13.00 -10.62 14.72
C CYS A 298 -12.70 -12.14 14.66
N ALA A 299 -13.58 -12.96 15.23
CA ALA A 299 -13.42 -14.41 15.19
C ALA A 299 -13.46 -14.98 13.76
N CYS A 300 -14.39 -14.49 12.92
CA CYS A 300 -14.43 -14.88 11.51
C CYS A 300 -13.16 -14.44 10.76
N TYR A 301 -12.68 -13.23 11.01
CA TYR A 301 -11.44 -12.72 10.42
C TYR A 301 -10.22 -13.57 10.82
N ASP A 302 -10.08 -13.90 12.11
CA ASP A 302 -8.93 -14.67 12.61
C ASP A 302 -8.86 -16.07 11.96
N ASP A 303 -10.02 -16.70 11.73
CA ASP A 303 -10.14 -17.98 11.02
C ASP A 303 -9.81 -17.83 9.53
N GLU A 304 -10.46 -16.90 8.84
CA GLU A 304 -10.31 -16.71 7.39
C GLU A 304 -8.91 -16.23 7.01
N SER A 305 -8.28 -15.42 7.86
CA SER A 305 -6.95 -14.86 7.62
C SER A 305 -5.85 -15.90 7.52
N GLN A 306 -6.08 -17.12 8.03
CA GLN A 306 -5.13 -18.23 7.91
C GLN A 306 -4.95 -18.68 6.46
N ALA A 307 -5.97 -18.49 5.62
CA ALA A 307 -5.98 -18.90 4.21
C ALA A 307 -5.59 -17.76 3.25
N PHE A 308 -5.51 -16.51 3.71
CA PHE A 308 -5.31 -15.32 2.86
C PHE A 308 -4.06 -15.40 1.96
N LEU A 309 -3.00 -16.09 2.41
CA LEU A 309 -1.73 -16.19 1.69
C LEU A 309 -1.48 -17.58 1.10
N GLU A 310 -2.53 -18.41 0.94
CA GLU A 310 -2.41 -19.70 0.24
C GLU A 310 -2.05 -19.54 -1.25
N ALA A 311 -2.50 -18.44 -1.86
CA ALA A 311 -2.04 -17.94 -3.15
C ALA A 311 -1.67 -16.45 -3.04
N THR A 312 -0.96 -15.94 -4.03
CA THR A 312 -0.64 -14.51 -4.13
C THR A 312 -1.93 -13.69 -4.17
N PRO A 313 -2.14 -12.72 -3.26
CA PRO A 313 -3.30 -11.85 -3.32
C PRO A 313 -3.19 -10.83 -4.46
N GLU A 314 -4.32 -10.53 -5.10
CA GLU A 314 -4.45 -9.40 -6.00
C GLU A 314 -4.16 -8.08 -5.28
N PRO A 315 -3.60 -7.09 -5.98
CA PRO A 315 -3.36 -5.81 -5.36
C PRO A 315 -4.63 -5.01 -5.07
N ASN A 316 -4.66 -4.27 -3.96
CA ASN A 316 -5.84 -3.49 -3.60
C ASN A 316 -6.14 -2.35 -4.56
N LEU A 317 -5.10 -1.72 -5.09
CA LEU A 317 -5.18 -0.84 -6.26
C LEU A 317 -4.12 -1.30 -7.25
N ILE A 318 -4.49 -1.33 -8.53
CA ILE A 318 -3.54 -1.48 -9.63
C ILE A 318 -3.86 -0.43 -10.71
N VAL A 319 -2.82 0.25 -11.18
CA VAL A 319 -2.90 1.27 -12.24
C VAL A 319 -1.87 0.98 -13.31
N GLU A 320 -2.34 0.80 -14.54
CA GLU A 320 -1.50 0.64 -15.72
C GLU A 320 -0.87 1.98 -16.14
N ILE A 321 0.45 1.99 -16.28
CA ILE A 321 1.24 3.16 -16.64
C ILE A 321 1.94 2.89 -17.97
N ASN A 322 1.64 3.71 -18.98
CA ASN A 322 2.50 3.87 -20.12
C ASN A 322 3.61 4.89 -19.75
N PRO A 323 4.87 4.46 -19.54
CA PRO A 323 5.93 5.31 -19.02
C PRO A 323 6.36 6.40 -20.01
N ALA A 324 6.04 6.27 -21.30
CA ALA A 324 6.29 7.31 -22.31
C ALA A 324 5.13 8.32 -22.42
N GLY A 325 3.97 8.01 -21.84
CA GLY A 325 2.77 8.84 -21.94
C GLY A 325 2.62 9.79 -20.75
N CYS A 326 2.92 11.08 -20.93
CA CYS A 326 2.76 12.11 -19.89
C CYS A 326 1.37 12.10 -19.23
N ALA A 327 0.30 11.93 -20.02
CA ALA A 327 -1.06 11.86 -19.50
C ALA A 327 -1.35 10.57 -18.71
N SER A 328 -0.73 9.44 -19.09
CA SER A 328 -0.86 8.17 -18.36
C SER A 328 -0.16 8.26 -17.02
N VAL A 329 1.09 8.73 -16.98
CA VAL A 329 1.85 8.92 -15.74
C VAL A 329 1.14 9.91 -14.81
N ARG A 330 0.68 11.05 -15.33
CA ARG A 330 -0.06 12.04 -14.52
C ARG A 330 -1.32 11.43 -13.90
N ARG A 331 -2.14 10.72 -14.68
CA ARG A 331 -3.35 10.06 -14.15
C ARG A 331 -3.04 9.02 -13.08
N ALA A 332 -1.95 8.28 -13.21
CA ALA A 332 -1.56 7.29 -12.21
C ALA A 332 -1.19 7.95 -10.88
N PHE A 333 -0.38 9.02 -10.92
CA PHE A 333 0.00 9.75 -9.71
C PHE A 333 -1.15 10.59 -9.12
N ASP A 334 -2.06 11.11 -9.94
CA ASP A 334 -3.29 11.76 -9.47
C ASP A 334 -4.22 10.75 -8.77
N THR A 335 -4.34 9.53 -9.31
CA THR A 335 -5.08 8.42 -8.68
C THR A 335 -4.46 8.06 -7.33
N LEU A 336 -3.13 7.89 -7.29
CA LEU A 336 -2.40 7.60 -6.05
C LEU A 336 -2.57 8.71 -5.02
N ALA A 337 -2.50 9.98 -5.44
CA ALA A 337 -2.73 11.12 -4.57
C ALA A 337 -4.11 11.06 -3.92
N VAL A 338 -5.16 10.78 -4.68
CA VAL A 338 -6.53 10.66 -4.13
C VAL A 338 -6.68 9.47 -3.19
N LEU A 339 -6.05 8.33 -3.48
CA LEU A 339 -5.99 7.20 -2.54
C LEU A 339 -5.32 7.64 -1.24
N CYS A 340 -4.11 8.20 -1.31
CA CYS A 340 -3.36 8.65 -0.14
C CYS A 340 -4.15 9.67 0.69
N GLU A 341 -4.75 10.66 0.04
CA GLU A 341 -5.57 11.68 0.72
C GLU A 341 -6.83 11.08 1.35
N THR A 342 -7.42 10.05 0.72
CA THR A 342 -8.56 9.29 1.28
C THR A 342 -8.13 8.54 2.53
N MET A 343 -7.02 7.80 2.48
CA MET A 343 -6.51 7.05 3.63
C MET A 343 -6.03 7.97 4.75
N ALA A 344 -5.44 9.12 4.42
CA ALA A 344 -5.11 10.16 5.40
C ALA A 344 -6.38 10.77 6.04
N ALA A 345 -7.46 10.95 5.28
CA ALA A 345 -8.75 11.37 5.81
C ALA A 345 -9.37 10.30 6.72
N ALA A 346 -9.26 9.02 6.34
CA ALA A 346 -9.71 7.90 7.17
C ALA A 346 -8.93 7.83 8.48
N SER A 347 -7.61 8.05 8.47
CA SER A 347 -6.79 8.11 9.68
C SER A 347 -7.20 9.28 10.61
N ARG A 348 -7.61 10.43 10.06
CA ARG A 348 -8.19 11.52 10.87
C ARG A 348 -9.51 11.14 11.52
N VAL A 349 -10.36 10.36 10.82
CA VAL A 349 -11.57 9.80 11.43
C VAL A 349 -11.19 8.83 12.55
N ALA A 350 -10.22 7.94 12.30
CA ALA A 350 -9.75 6.96 13.28
C ALA A 350 -9.26 7.62 14.58
N ALA A 351 -8.51 8.72 14.47
CA ALA A 351 -8.03 9.49 15.62
C ALA A 351 -9.15 10.11 16.49
N LEU A 352 -10.39 10.19 15.97
CA LEU A 352 -11.56 10.70 16.69
C LEU A 352 -12.44 9.57 17.26
N LEU A 353 -12.16 8.30 16.95
CA LEU A 353 -13.01 7.18 17.35
C LEU A 353 -12.79 6.85 18.84
N PRO A 354 -13.78 7.07 19.73
CA PRO A 354 -13.67 6.60 21.11
C PRO A 354 -13.43 5.09 21.18
N GLY A 355 -12.56 4.65 22.10
CA GLY A 355 -12.23 3.25 22.32
C GLY A 355 -11.09 2.69 21.46
N ASN A 356 -10.50 3.51 20.58
CA ASN A 356 -9.38 3.18 19.69
C ASN A 356 -8.08 3.88 20.09
N GLU A 357 -7.98 4.34 21.34
CA GLU A 357 -6.74 4.88 21.88
C GLU A 357 -5.66 3.78 21.88
N GLN A 358 -4.46 4.10 21.37
CA GLN A 358 -3.34 3.16 21.39
C GLN A 358 -3.03 2.81 22.85
N GLU A 359 -3.18 1.55 23.24
CA GLU A 359 -2.53 1.03 24.43
C GLU A 359 -1.02 1.16 24.17
N GLY A 360 -0.40 2.15 24.83
CA GLY A 360 0.99 2.56 24.61
C GLY A 360 2.03 1.58 25.10
#